data_AF-A0A9W6TFF8-F1
#
_entry.id   AF-A0A9W6TFF8-F1
#
_cell.length_a   1.000
_cell.length_b   1.000
_cell.length_c   1.000
_cell.angle_alpha   90.00
_cell.angle_beta   90.00
_cell.angle_gamma   90.00
#
_symmetry.space_group_name_H-M   'P 1'
#
loop_
_entity.id
_entity.type
_entity.pdbx_description
1 polymer ?
#
loop_
_entity_poly.entity_id
_entity_poly.type
_entity_poly.pdbx_seq_one_letter_code
_entity_poly.pdbx_strand_id
1 'polypeptide(L)'
;MAALPLGEPYHGDPSLSDVALVDMTPEQLATLNTDAPNRGVKLIILMMIANFGSVMAYSGFNGALMDASQREPEATRGTLIGDVIVIHYVFMVVSSFMTGIGLNGVDYGGTFSWTLGFNAVMWVCAAASFLTIPFSWKSYTATQPSGSVFSQITVTASSVIQSDWAKVEPLNSGIASMLTAFLTISGTYLIKKRGLQWNWRYIIIVCEVCVVCIDAIPTLFTIWDVYRSQWFWLGVPLVGEVPFAAADYVAQLLILEIGNQKGFEATLLGLGVTTESVGTPFATVITKSVDGYFDIERTFIEQDDHHVRSQVTYTYLIAYAFNLLSIAAVFWLPKQKDDVHEMQRQNRKSKFWGIVTMSYLIFSLAWTLMTNILSLFDSTSCLRIAGGTGC
;
A
#
# COMPACT_ATOMS: atom_id res chain seq x y z
N MET A 1 11.82 -15.35 -11.33
CA MET A 1 11.14 -15.88 -10.12
C MET A 1 10.59 -17.27 -10.37
N ALA A 2 9.47 -17.46 -11.09
CA ALA A 2 8.79 -18.76 -11.21
C ALA A 2 9.65 -20.02 -11.57
N ALA A 3 10.75 -19.86 -12.31
CA ALA A 3 11.68 -20.93 -12.68
C ALA A 3 12.91 -21.09 -11.75
N LEU A 4 13.03 -20.30 -10.67
CA LEU A 4 14.13 -20.38 -9.71
C LEU A 4 13.66 -21.12 -8.46
N PRO A 5 14.29 -22.22 -8.02
CA PRO A 5 13.96 -22.83 -6.74
C PRO A 5 14.27 -21.86 -5.59
N LEU A 6 13.40 -21.81 -4.58
CA LEU A 6 13.67 -21.08 -3.33
C LEU A 6 14.94 -21.63 -2.64
N GLY A 7 15.11 -22.94 -2.69
CA GLY A 7 16.10 -23.67 -1.90
C GLY A 7 15.60 -23.91 -0.46
N GLU A 8 16.49 -24.44 0.36
CA GLU A 8 16.23 -24.67 1.78
C GLU A 8 16.24 -23.35 2.58
N PRO A 9 15.47 -23.26 3.69
CA PRO A 9 15.42 -22.08 4.57
C PRO A 9 16.77 -21.80 5.25
N TYR A 10 16.87 -20.64 5.94
CA TYR A 10 18.07 -20.26 6.70
C TYR A 10 18.24 -21.12 7.97
N HIS A 11 17.15 -21.32 8.72
CA HIS A 11 17.08 -22.29 9.82
C HIS A 11 16.55 -23.62 9.26
N GLY A 12 17.34 -24.69 9.34
CA GLY A 12 16.89 -26.03 8.92
C GLY A 12 15.91 -26.68 9.90
N ASP A 13 15.97 -26.29 11.18
CA ASP A 13 15.00 -26.64 12.21
C ASP A 13 14.17 -25.39 12.56
N PRO A 14 12.84 -25.40 12.37
CA PRO A 14 11.97 -24.26 12.71
C PRO A 14 12.02 -23.84 14.18
N SER A 15 12.37 -24.73 15.12
CA SER A 15 12.48 -24.37 16.53
C SER A 15 13.66 -23.44 16.84
N LEU A 16 14.57 -23.23 15.88
CA LEU A 16 15.71 -22.34 16.00
C LEU A 16 15.48 -20.94 15.39
N SER A 17 14.28 -20.63 14.87
CA SER A 17 13.98 -19.28 14.33
C SER A 17 13.93 -18.20 15.41
N ASP A 18 13.52 -18.58 16.62
CA ASP A 18 13.19 -17.67 17.71
C ASP A 18 14.30 -17.62 18.78
N VAL A 19 15.42 -18.30 18.54
CA VAL A 19 16.62 -18.28 19.39
C VAL A 19 17.61 -17.28 18.81
N ALA A 20 18.09 -16.33 19.62
CA ALA A 20 19.11 -15.38 19.17
C ALA A 20 20.43 -16.10 18.82
N LEU A 21 21.11 -15.65 17.75
CA LEU A 21 22.36 -16.25 17.27
C LEU A 21 23.50 -16.29 18.31
N VAL A 22 23.41 -15.45 19.36
CA VAL A 22 24.36 -15.40 20.49
C VAL A 22 24.12 -16.52 21.50
N ASP A 23 22.88 -17.01 21.60
CA ASP A 23 22.45 -18.04 22.56
C ASP A 23 22.41 -19.45 21.94
N MET A 24 22.63 -19.58 20.63
CA MET A 24 22.73 -20.88 19.94
C MET A 24 24.01 -21.63 20.30
N THR A 25 23.94 -22.96 20.38
CA THR A 25 25.13 -23.80 20.51
C THR A 25 25.96 -23.78 19.21
N PRO A 26 27.28 -24.05 19.25
CA PRO A 26 28.11 -24.15 18.05
C PRO A 26 27.61 -25.20 17.04
N GLU A 27 26.91 -26.23 17.52
CA GLU A 27 26.31 -27.30 16.73
C GLU A 27 25.04 -26.82 16.02
N GLN A 28 24.18 -26.07 16.70
CA GLN A 28 23.01 -25.41 16.10
C GLN A 28 23.45 -24.37 15.05
N LEU A 29 24.46 -23.55 15.36
CA LEU A 29 25.01 -22.54 14.45
C LEU A 29 25.56 -23.17 13.15
N ALA A 30 26.09 -24.40 13.23
CA ALA A 30 26.56 -25.16 12.07
C ALA A 30 25.42 -25.75 11.20
N THR A 31 24.17 -25.73 11.66
CA THR A 31 22.98 -26.10 10.84
C THR A 31 22.40 -24.94 10.04
N LEU A 32 22.89 -23.71 10.24
CA LEU A 32 22.38 -22.52 9.55
C LEU A 32 22.87 -22.48 8.09
N ASN A 33 21.92 -22.35 7.16
CA ASN A 33 22.20 -22.28 5.73
C ASN A 33 22.65 -20.86 5.33
N THR A 34 23.94 -20.60 5.48
CA THR A 34 24.58 -19.30 5.18
C THR A 34 24.52 -18.88 3.70
N ASP A 35 24.06 -19.73 2.78
CA ASP A 35 23.79 -19.37 1.38
C ASP A 35 22.33 -18.94 1.13
N ALA A 36 21.40 -19.15 2.07
CA ALA A 36 20.02 -18.68 1.94
C ALA A 36 19.92 -17.15 1.69
N PRO A 37 20.70 -16.27 2.36
CA PRO A 37 20.70 -14.84 2.05
C PRO A 37 21.12 -14.52 0.61
N ASN A 38 22.14 -15.22 0.07
CA ASN A 38 22.58 -15.05 -1.33
C ASN A 38 21.51 -15.44 -2.36
N ARG A 39 20.63 -16.38 -2.01
CA ARG A 39 19.45 -16.77 -2.80
C ARG A 39 18.34 -15.72 -2.65
N GLY A 40 18.12 -15.25 -1.41
CA GLY A 40 17.22 -14.14 -1.09
C GLY A 40 17.51 -12.88 -1.90
N VAL A 41 18.76 -12.40 -1.94
CA VAL A 41 19.16 -11.21 -2.72
C VAL A 41 18.81 -11.35 -4.21
N LYS A 42 19.00 -12.54 -4.81
CA LYS A 42 18.63 -12.79 -6.22
C LYS A 42 17.11 -12.72 -6.43
N LEU A 43 16.32 -13.19 -5.47
CA LEU A 43 14.86 -13.07 -5.50
C LEU A 43 14.40 -11.63 -5.28
N ILE A 44 15.01 -10.90 -4.35
CA ILE A 44 14.74 -9.48 -4.08
C ILE A 44 14.96 -8.63 -5.34
N ILE A 45 16.11 -8.78 -6.03
CA ILE A 45 16.40 -8.04 -7.27
C ILE A 45 15.35 -8.32 -8.35
N LEU A 46 14.92 -9.58 -8.50
CA LEU A 46 13.87 -9.95 -9.47
C LEU A 46 12.49 -9.45 -9.04
N MET A 47 12.20 -9.39 -7.74
CA MET A 47 10.98 -8.81 -7.18
C MET A 47 10.95 -7.29 -7.42
N MET A 48 12.07 -6.59 -7.25
CA MET A 48 12.21 -5.16 -7.56
C MET A 48 11.95 -4.88 -9.05
N ILE A 49 12.50 -5.70 -9.95
CA ILE A 49 12.27 -5.57 -11.40
C ILE A 49 10.81 -5.86 -11.76
N ALA A 50 10.20 -6.89 -11.16
CA ALA A 50 8.79 -7.23 -11.41
C ALA A 50 7.84 -6.16 -10.86
N ASN A 51 8.08 -5.69 -9.63
CA ASN A 51 7.37 -4.56 -9.05
C ASN A 51 7.51 -3.32 -9.95
N PHE A 52 8.71 -3.05 -10.46
CA PHE A 52 8.95 -1.94 -11.37
C PHE A 52 8.14 -2.05 -12.68
N GLY A 53 8.04 -3.26 -13.23
CA GLY A 53 7.18 -3.59 -14.36
C GLY A 53 5.69 -3.35 -14.07
N SER A 54 5.19 -3.79 -12.92
CA SER A 54 3.78 -3.53 -12.52
C SER A 54 3.50 -2.06 -12.23
N VAL A 55 4.48 -1.31 -11.69
CA VAL A 55 4.36 0.14 -11.34
C VAL A 55 4.18 0.86 -12.71
N MET A 56 4.92 0.49 -13.75
CA MET A 56 4.73 1.07 -15.10
C MET A 56 3.38 0.66 -15.75
N ALA A 57 2.99 -0.61 -15.65
CA ALA A 57 1.79 -1.13 -16.30
C ALA A 57 0.48 -0.59 -15.69
N TYR A 58 0.40 -0.57 -14.35
CA TYR A 58 -0.78 -0.14 -13.58
C TYR A 58 -1.29 1.25 -13.98
N SER A 59 -0.39 2.13 -14.36
CA SER A 59 -0.70 3.56 -14.46
C SER A 59 -0.37 4.16 -15.83
N GLY A 60 0.34 3.46 -16.71
CA GLY A 60 0.07 3.57 -18.15
C GLY A 60 -1.40 3.22 -18.47
N PHE A 61 -1.98 2.29 -17.71
CA PHE A 61 -3.42 2.04 -17.70
C PHE A 61 -4.23 3.21 -17.11
N ASN A 62 -3.89 3.75 -15.92
CA ASN A 62 -4.59 4.92 -15.36
C ASN A 62 -4.57 6.14 -16.31
N GLY A 63 -3.47 6.39 -17.02
CA GLY A 63 -3.40 7.46 -18.03
C GLY A 63 -4.44 7.28 -19.15
N ALA A 64 -4.57 6.07 -19.68
CA ALA A 64 -5.57 5.73 -20.70
C ALA A 64 -7.01 5.73 -20.15
N LEU A 65 -7.20 5.30 -18.89
CA LEU A 65 -8.49 5.34 -18.20
C LEU A 65 -9.01 6.77 -18.06
N MET A 66 -8.13 7.73 -17.72
CA MET A 66 -8.51 9.14 -17.57
C MET A 66 -8.90 9.78 -18.90
N ASP A 67 -8.13 9.57 -19.98
CA ASP A 67 -8.50 10.00 -21.35
C ASP A 67 -9.86 9.41 -21.77
N ALA A 68 -10.06 8.11 -21.58
CA ALA A 68 -11.34 7.45 -21.86
C ALA A 68 -12.51 8.02 -21.02
N SER A 69 -12.27 8.36 -19.76
CA SER A 69 -13.29 8.90 -18.84
C SER A 69 -13.60 10.38 -19.11
N GLN A 70 -12.64 11.18 -19.59
CA GLN A 70 -12.88 12.57 -19.98
C GLN A 70 -13.85 12.71 -21.16
N ARG A 71 -13.87 11.69 -22.04
CA ARG A 71 -14.79 11.57 -23.18
C ARG A 71 -16.23 11.23 -22.77
N GLU A 72 -16.48 10.87 -21.50
CA GLU A 72 -17.84 10.69 -20.98
C GLU A 72 -18.62 12.03 -20.90
N PRO A 73 -19.95 12.03 -21.16
CA PRO A 73 -20.80 13.19 -20.92
C PRO A 73 -20.71 13.70 -19.48
N GLU A 74 -20.76 15.02 -19.29
CA GLU A 74 -20.60 15.69 -17.98
C GLU A 74 -21.59 15.22 -16.89
N ALA A 75 -22.76 14.70 -17.30
CA ALA A 75 -23.76 14.14 -16.39
C ALA A 75 -23.42 12.73 -15.85
N THR A 76 -22.51 12.01 -16.49
CA THR A 76 -22.13 10.62 -16.17
C THR A 76 -20.63 10.42 -15.96
N ARG A 77 -19.81 11.45 -16.19
CA ARG A 77 -18.34 11.40 -16.09
C ARG A 77 -17.84 10.86 -14.74
N GLY A 78 -16.87 9.96 -14.79
CA GLY A 78 -16.42 9.15 -13.66
C GLY A 78 -17.17 7.82 -13.50
N THR A 79 -18.05 7.49 -14.45
CA THR A 79 -18.76 6.20 -14.49
C THR A 79 -17.80 5.09 -14.88
N LEU A 80 -17.04 5.28 -15.96
CA LEU A 80 -16.02 4.33 -16.44
C LEU A 80 -14.99 3.99 -15.35
N ILE A 81 -14.49 4.99 -14.61
CA ILE A 81 -13.58 4.78 -13.46
C ILE A 81 -14.23 3.83 -12.44
N GLY A 82 -15.46 4.11 -12.01
CA GLY A 82 -16.15 3.29 -11.03
C GLY A 82 -16.41 1.85 -11.48
N ASP A 83 -16.71 1.63 -12.77
CA ASP A 83 -16.91 0.26 -13.29
C ASP A 83 -15.59 -0.50 -13.44
N VAL A 84 -14.50 0.19 -13.80
CA VAL A 84 -13.15 -0.36 -13.78
C VAL A 84 -12.70 -0.75 -12.37
N ILE A 85 -12.95 0.10 -11.37
CA ILE A 85 -12.66 -0.21 -9.96
C ILE A 85 -13.40 -1.48 -9.53
N VAL A 86 -14.70 -1.60 -9.84
CA VAL A 86 -15.47 -2.81 -9.51
C VAL A 86 -14.87 -4.06 -10.17
N ILE A 87 -14.45 -3.99 -11.44
CA ILE A 87 -13.79 -5.10 -12.14
C ILE A 87 -12.45 -5.46 -11.48
N HIS A 88 -11.64 -4.45 -11.12
CA HIS A 88 -10.36 -4.65 -10.44
C HIS A 88 -10.54 -5.43 -9.13
N TYR A 89 -11.45 -4.99 -8.25
CA TYR A 89 -11.71 -5.65 -6.98
C TYR A 89 -12.29 -7.07 -7.14
N VAL A 90 -13.08 -7.35 -8.20
CA VAL A 90 -13.52 -8.72 -8.52
C VAL A 90 -12.34 -9.64 -8.88
N PHE A 91 -11.36 -9.16 -9.65
CA PHE A 91 -10.13 -9.94 -9.90
C PHE A 91 -9.24 -10.04 -8.65
N MET A 92 -9.25 -9.04 -7.77
CA MET A 92 -8.53 -9.08 -6.49
C MET A 92 -9.07 -10.21 -5.59
N VAL A 93 -10.41 -10.37 -5.48
CA VAL A 93 -11.04 -11.51 -4.76
C VAL A 93 -10.49 -12.86 -5.23
N VAL A 94 -10.36 -13.06 -6.55
CA VAL A 94 -9.83 -14.30 -7.14
C VAL A 94 -8.35 -14.49 -6.79
N SER A 95 -7.56 -13.41 -6.82
CA SER A 95 -6.14 -13.43 -6.45
C SER A 95 -5.92 -13.74 -4.96
N SER A 96 -6.72 -13.12 -4.07
CA SER A 96 -6.72 -13.39 -2.63
C SER A 96 -7.11 -14.83 -2.31
N PHE A 97 -8.11 -15.39 -3.01
CA PHE A 97 -8.51 -16.80 -2.85
C PHE A 97 -7.40 -17.76 -3.31
N MET A 98 -6.79 -17.51 -4.48
CA MET A 98 -5.64 -18.27 -4.97
C MET A 98 -4.48 -18.27 -3.98
N THR A 99 -4.18 -17.11 -3.37
CA THR A 99 -3.03 -16.94 -2.47
C THR A 99 -3.32 -17.53 -1.09
N GLY A 100 -4.48 -17.24 -0.49
CA GLY A 100 -4.85 -17.68 0.86
C GLY A 100 -5.09 -19.19 1.00
N ILE A 101 -5.50 -19.86 -0.08
CA ILE A 101 -5.57 -21.34 -0.16
C ILE A 101 -4.24 -21.92 -0.65
N GLY A 102 -3.66 -21.34 -1.70
CA GLY A 102 -2.46 -21.87 -2.34
C GLY A 102 -1.22 -21.81 -1.45
N LEU A 103 -1.14 -20.87 -0.51
CA LEU A 103 -0.01 -20.72 0.42
C LEU A 103 -0.46 -20.98 1.88
N ASN A 104 -1.32 -21.98 2.12
CA ASN A 104 -1.73 -22.40 3.48
C ASN A 104 -0.98 -23.64 4.00
N GLY A 105 0.16 -24.00 3.41
CA GLY A 105 1.01 -25.08 3.95
C GLY A 105 1.61 -24.72 5.31
N VAL A 106 2.06 -25.73 6.05
CA VAL A 106 2.78 -25.55 7.34
C VAL A 106 3.99 -24.61 7.20
N ASP A 107 4.73 -24.72 6.09
CA ASP A 107 5.87 -23.85 5.73
C ASP A 107 5.51 -22.35 5.58
N TYR A 108 4.22 -22.04 5.49
CA TYR A 108 3.65 -20.70 5.34
C TYR A 108 2.81 -20.28 6.56
N GLY A 109 2.88 -21.02 7.68
CA GLY A 109 2.08 -20.76 8.88
C GLY A 109 0.59 -21.10 8.74
N GLY A 110 0.22 -21.94 7.77
CA GLY A 110 -1.14 -22.46 7.59
C GLY A 110 -1.33 -23.88 8.13
N THR A 111 -2.56 -24.37 8.03
CA THR A 111 -3.00 -25.66 8.61
C THR A 111 -3.10 -26.80 7.57
N PHE A 112 -2.86 -26.52 6.28
CA PHE A 112 -3.04 -27.52 5.22
C PHE A 112 -1.82 -28.43 5.07
N SER A 113 -2.08 -29.72 4.83
CA SER A 113 -1.05 -30.73 4.51
C SER A 113 -0.50 -30.64 3.08
N TRP A 114 -0.79 -29.55 2.36
CA TRP A 114 -0.36 -29.31 0.99
C TRP A 114 -0.23 -27.79 0.77
N THR A 115 0.60 -27.41 -0.20
CA THR A 115 0.78 -26.04 -0.66
C THR A 115 0.96 -26.04 -2.17
N LEU A 116 0.45 -25.01 -2.85
CA LEU A 116 0.73 -24.72 -4.24
C LEU A 116 2.18 -24.25 -4.42
N GLY A 117 2.73 -23.58 -3.39
CA GLY A 117 4.09 -23.08 -3.35
C GLY A 117 4.33 -21.82 -4.20
N PHE A 118 5.25 -20.97 -3.73
CA PHE A 118 5.59 -19.68 -4.35
C PHE A 118 5.80 -19.75 -5.87
N ASN A 119 6.57 -20.72 -6.36
CA ASN A 119 6.91 -20.81 -7.78
C ASN A 119 5.71 -21.06 -8.68
N ALA A 120 4.72 -21.85 -8.24
CA ALA A 120 3.52 -22.09 -9.03
C ALA A 120 2.60 -20.85 -9.05
N VAL A 121 2.47 -20.14 -7.93
CA VAL A 121 1.80 -18.82 -7.89
C VAL A 121 2.46 -17.85 -8.89
N MET A 122 3.80 -17.78 -8.89
CA MET A 122 4.54 -16.95 -9.84
C MET A 122 4.39 -17.39 -11.31
N TRP A 123 4.15 -18.68 -11.59
CA TRP A 123 3.79 -19.14 -12.94
C TRP A 123 2.39 -18.71 -13.35
N VAL A 124 1.39 -18.75 -12.44
CA VAL A 124 0.02 -18.27 -12.73
C VAL A 124 0.04 -16.76 -13.00
N CYS A 125 0.72 -15.97 -12.17
CA CYS A 125 0.87 -14.52 -12.38
C CYS A 125 1.59 -14.19 -13.71
N ALA A 126 2.62 -14.97 -14.08
CA ALA A 126 3.27 -14.82 -15.38
C ALA A 126 2.35 -15.17 -16.55
N ALA A 127 1.60 -16.27 -16.47
CA ALA A 127 0.65 -16.68 -17.51
C ALA A 127 -0.47 -15.66 -17.70
N ALA A 128 -1.04 -15.13 -16.60
CA ALA A 128 -2.03 -14.05 -16.65
C ALA A 128 -1.46 -12.78 -17.31
N SER A 129 -0.22 -12.42 -17.01
CA SER A 129 0.48 -11.28 -17.62
C SER A 129 0.74 -11.49 -19.12
N PHE A 130 1.09 -12.70 -19.55
CA PHE A 130 1.24 -13.02 -20.98
C PHE A 130 -0.10 -13.02 -21.73
N LEU A 131 -1.20 -13.38 -21.07
CA LEU A 131 -2.54 -13.36 -21.66
C LEU A 131 -3.07 -11.95 -21.90
N THR A 132 -2.72 -10.95 -21.07
CA THR A 132 -3.23 -9.57 -21.25
C THR A 132 -2.54 -8.80 -22.38
N ILE A 133 -1.23 -9.02 -22.61
CA ILE A 133 -0.44 -8.37 -23.67
C ILE A 133 -1.16 -8.31 -25.05
N PRO A 134 -1.67 -9.41 -25.63
CA PRO A 134 -2.34 -9.37 -26.93
C PRO A 134 -3.69 -8.62 -26.92
N PHE A 135 -4.41 -8.57 -25.79
CA PHE A 135 -5.62 -7.75 -25.68
C PHE A 135 -5.26 -6.26 -25.64
N SER A 136 -4.27 -5.88 -24.83
CA SER A 136 -3.76 -4.51 -24.76
C SER A 136 -3.28 -4.03 -26.13
N TRP A 137 -2.45 -4.82 -26.83
CA TRP A 137 -1.91 -4.49 -28.16
C TRP A 137 -3.02 -4.23 -29.19
N LYS A 138 -4.09 -5.04 -29.18
CA LYS A 138 -5.22 -4.89 -30.12
C LYS A 138 -6.04 -3.63 -29.87
N SER A 139 -6.03 -3.07 -28.66
CA SER A 139 -6.79 -1.87 -28.29
C SER A 139 -6.02 -0.55 -28.46
N TYR A 140 -4.71 -0.58 -28.72
CA TYR A 140 -3.86 0.63 -28.70
C TYR A 140 -3.98 1.57 -29.92
N THR A 141 -4.82 1.27 -30.91
CA THR A 141 -4.92 2.02 -32.18
C THR A 141 -5.71 3.34 -32.13
N ALA A 142 -6.10 3.84 -30.95
CA ALA A 142 -7.01 5.01 -30.83
C ALA A 142 -6.73 6.01 -29.67
N THR A 143 -5.60 5.91 -28.97
CA THR A 143 -5.28 6.74 -27.78
C THR A 143 -3.80 7.16 -27.75
N GLN A 144 -3.53 8.39 -27.30
CA GLN A 144 -2.15 8.85 -27.06
C GLN A 144 -1.65 8.32 -25.70
N PRO A 145 -0.36 7.95 -25.56
CA PRO A 145 0.16 7.42 -24.30
C PRO A 145 0.42 8.54 -23.28
N SER A 146 -0.49 8.73 -22.35
CA SER A 146 -0.27 9.46 -21.10
C SER A 146 0.44 8.55 -20.10
N GLY A 147 1.72 8.81 -19.84
CA GLY A 147 2.48 8.08 -18.83
C GLY A 147 2.02 8.45 -17.41
N SER A 148 1.85 7.44 -16.56
CA SER A 148 1.63 7.60 -15.12
C SER A 148 2.16 6.36 -14.38
N VAL A 149 2.52 6.51 -13.10
CA VAL A 149 3.51 5.62 -12.45
C VAL A 149 3.17 5.36 -10.96
N PHE A 150 2.53 4.21 -10.64
CA PHE A 150 2.33 3.50 -9.34
C PHE A 150 1.14 3.91 -8.43
N SER A 151 0.97 3.22 -7.28
CA SER A 151 0.08 3.51 -6.12
C SER A 151 0.41 2.63 -4.88
N GLN A 152 -0.31 2.84 -3.75
CA GLN A 152 -0.40 2.07 -2.48
C GLN A 152 0.63 2.29 -1.33
N ILE A 153 0.14 2.84 -0.21
CA ILE A 153 0.83 2.97 1.10
C ILE A 153 0.45 1.80 2.03
N THR A 154 1.39 1.26 2.81
CA THR A 154 1.10 0.34 3.93
C THR A 154 2.21 0.43 5.00
N VAL A 155 1.84 0.28 6.28
CA VAL A 155 2.77 0.28 7.43
C VAL A 155 3.58 -1.02 7.46
N THR A 156 4.92 -0.91 7.50
CA THR A 156 5.82 -2.08 7.38
C THR A 156 5.76 -3.03 8.58
N ALA A 157 5.33 -2.56 9.76
CA ALA A 157 5.13 -3.41 10.94
C ALA A 157 3.87 -4.29 10.87
N SER A 158 2.90 -3.96 10.01
CA SER A 158 1.59 -4.65 9.98
C SER A 158 1.71 -6.15 9.69
N SER A 159 2.59 -6.55 8.78
CA SER A 159 2.84 -7.96 8.44
C SER A 159 3.46 -8.76 9.58
N VAL A 160 4.34 -8.15 10.37
CA VAL A 160 5.03 -8.77 11.53
C VAL A 160 4.03 -8.99 12.67
N ILE A 161 3.22 -7.97 12.99
CA ILE A 161 2.13 -8.08 13.98
C ILE A 161 1.11 -9.14 13.55
N GLN A 162 0.81 -9.20 12.25
CA GLN A 162 -0.13 -10.13 11.65
C GLN A 162 0.34 -11.59 11.71
N SER A 163 1.63 -11.87 11.48
CA SER A 163 2.19 -13.23 11.59
C SER A 163 2.40 -13.66 13.04
N ASP A 164 2.96 -12.79 13.88
CA ASP A 164 3.61 -13.23 15.12
C ASP A 164 2.68 -13.17 16.33
N TRP A 165 2.04 -12.01 16.57
CA TRP A 165 1.16 -11.81 17.73
C TRP A 165 -0.28 -12.19 17.42
N ALA A 166 -0.77 -11.81 16.23
CA ALA A 166 -2.13 -12.12 15.79
C ALA A 166 -2.27 -13.53 15.19
N LYS A 167 -1.15 -14.21 14.87
CA LYS A 167 -1.08 -15.60 14.37
C LYS A 167 -2.06 -15.87 13.22
N VAL A 168 -2.10 -14.96 12.24
CA VAL A 168 -3.10 -15.00 11.18
C VAL A 168 -2.75 -16.04 10.13
N GLU A 169 -3.45 -17.18 10.16
CA GLU A 169 -3.41 -18.17 9.08
C GLU A 169 -3.64 -17.51 7.71
N PRO A 170 -2.89 -17.89 6.65
CA PRO A 170 -3.03 -17.33 5.30
C PRO A 170 -4.45 -17.39 4.73
N LEU A 171 -5.25 -18.39 5.14
CA LEU A 171 -6.65 -18.54 4.74
C LEU A 171 -7.53 -17.44 5.34
N ASN A 172 -7.35 -17.12 6.63
CA ASN A 172 -8.10 -16.04 7.29
C ASN A 172 -7.68 -14.67 6.73
N SER A 173 -6.40 -14.49 6.39
CA SER A 173 -5.95 -13.29 5.66
C SER A 173 -6.61 -13.19 4.29
N GLY A 174 -6.67 -14.29 3.52
CA GLY A 174 -7.32 -14.32 2.21
C GLY A 174 -8.82 -13.99 2.30
N ILE A 175 -9.52 -14.56 3.28
CA ILE A 175 -10.95 -14.27 3.56
C ILE A 175 -11.13 -12.80 3.94
N ALA A 176 -10.26 -12.21 4.76
CA ALA A 176 -10.31 -10.79 5.08
C ALA A 176 -10.14 -9.92 3.83
N SER A 177 -9.14 -10.18 2.98
CA SER A 177 -8.97 -9.45 1.71
C SER A 177 -10.17 -9.58 0.77
N MET A 178 -10.83 -10.74 0.73
CA MET A 178 -12.06 -10.93 -0.05
C MET A 178 -13.23 -10.11 0.51
N LEU A 179 -13.40 -10.08 1.84
CA LEU A 179 -14.45 -9.28 2.50
C LEU A 179 -14.20 -7.77 2.32
N THR A 180 -12.95 -7.31 2.45
CA THR A 180 -12.52 -5.96 2.08
C THR A 180 -12.95 -5.63 0.65
N ALA A 181 -12.64 -6.47 -0.33
CA ALA A 181 -12.99 -6.22 -1.73
C ALA A 181 -14.51 -6.08 -1.96
N PHE A 182 -15.34 -6.89 -1.30
CA PHE A 182 -16.80 -6.76 -1.36
C PHE A 182 -17.31 -5.48 -0.69
N LEU A 183 -16.70 -5.06 0.42
CA LEU A 183 -17.02 -3.81 1.11
C LEU A 183 -16.63 -2.59 0.25
N THR A 184 -15.46 -2.61 -0.37
CA THR A 184 -14.99 -1.55 -1.28
C THR A 184 -15.84 -1.45 -2.55
N ILE A 185 -16.19 -2.58 -3.19
CA ILE A 185 -17.18 -2.59 -4.30
C ILE A 185 -18.51 -1.94 -3.87
N SER A 186 -18.98 -2.26 -2.66
CA SER A 186 -20.24 -1.73 -2.12
C SER A 186 -20.17 -0.23 -1.81
N GLY A 187 -19.05 0.23 -1.22
CA GLY A 187 -18.80 1.64 -0.91
C GLY A 187 -18.70 2.50 -2.17
N THR A 188 -17.85 2.11 -3.12
CA THR A 188 -17.68 2.81 -4.40
C THR A 188 -19.00 2.85 -5.18
N TYR A 189 -19.78 1.77 -5.21
CA TYR A 189 -21.11 1.77 -5.85
C TYR A 189 -22.11 2.71 -5.13
N LEU A 190 -22.10 2.75 -3.79
CA LEU A 190 -22.96 3.66 -3.02
C LEU A 190 -22.65 5.13 -3.35
N ILE A 191 -21.37 5.48 -3.48
CA ILE A 191 -20.90 6.85 -3.74
C ILE A 191 -21.11 7.23 -5.20
N LYS A 192 -20.84 6.34 -6.16
CA LYS A 192 -21.23 6.50 -7.57
C LYS A 192 -22.74 6.69 -7.75
N LYS A 193 -23.57 6.18 -6.83
CA LYS A 193 -25.04 6.28 -6.90
C LYS A 193 -25.66 7.45 -6.11
N ARG A 194 -24.99 7.95 -5.06
CA ARG A 194 -25.55 8.97 -4.14
C ARG A 194 -24.61 10.14 -3.82
N GLY A 195 -23.30 9.97 -3.99
CA GLY A 195 -22.26 10.90 -3.53
C GLY A 195 -21.76 11.92 -4.56
N LEU A 196 -22.12 11.81 -5.84
CA LEU A 196 -21.66 12.77 -6.89
C LEU A 196 -22.01 14.25 -6.62
N GLN A 197 -23.02 14.50 -5.78
CA GLN A 197 -23.51 15.83 -5.41
C GLN A 197 -23.14 16.20 -3.95
N TRP A 198 -22.28 15.43 -3.30
CA TRP A 198 -21.80 15.72 -1.95
C TRP A 198 -20.55 16.58 -1.99
N ASN A 199 -20.38 17.42 -0.98
CA ASN A 199 -19.20 18.27 -0.85
C ASN A 199 -17.97 17.43 -0.45
N TRP A 200 -16.99 17.38 -1.35
CA TRP A 200 -15.80 16.54 -1.31
C TRP A 200 -14.96 16.77 -0.04
N ARG A 201 -14.89 18.00 0.47
CA ARG A 201 -14.18 18.29 1.72
C ARG A 201 -14.77 17.54 2.91
N TYR A 202 -16.10 17.52 3.02
CA TYR A 202 -16.77 16.83 4.12
C TYR A 202 -16.65 15.31 4.01
N ILE A 203 -16.61 14.74 2.80
CA ILE A 203 -16.31 13.31 2.62
C ILE A 203 -14.91 13.02 3.18
N ILE A 204 -13.88 13.70 2.69
CA ILE A 204 -12.48 13.44 3.10
C ILE A 204 -12.30 13.63 4.61
N ILE A 205 -12.83 14.73 5.19
CA ILE A 205 -12.75 15.00 6.63
C ILE A 205 -13.44 13.91 7.46
N VAL A 206 -14.66 13.51 7.10
CA VAL A 206 -15.40 12.49 7.86
C VAL A 206 -14.74 11.12 7.70
N CYS A 207 -14.27 10.78 6.50
CA CYS A 207 -13.62 9.49 6.25
C CYS A 207 -12.29 9.38 7.01
N GLU A 208 -11.44 10.41 6.99
CA GLU A 208 -10.16 10.44 7.70
C GLU A 208 -10.35 10.29 9.22
N VAL A 209 -11.27 11.06 9.81
CA VAL A 209 -11.61 10.95 11.24
C VAL A 209 -12.21 9.57 11.55
N CYS A 210 -13.04 9.01 10.67
CA CYS A 210 -13.55 7.65 10.83
C CYS A 210 -12.42 6.61 10.82
N VAL A 211 -11.48 6.64 9.86
CA VAL A 211 -10.35 5.70 9.81
C VAL A 211 -9.55 5.75 11.11
N VAL A 212 -9.15 6.96 11.56
CA VAL A 212 -8.40 7.14 12.81
C VAL A 212 -9.18 6.61 14.02
N CYS A 213 -10.49 6.85 14.12
CA CYS A 213 -11.31 6.32 15.22
C CYS A 213 -11.55 4.80 15.15
N ILE A 214 -11.64 4.22 13.94
CA ILE A 214 -11.84 2.79 13.72
C ILE A 214 -10.58 1.99 14.07
N ASP A 215 -9.39 2.52 13.77
CA ASP A 215 -8.11 1.89 14.11
C ASP A 215 -7.72 2.11 15.58
N ALA A 216 -7.76 3.35 16.08
CA ALA A 216 -7.25 3.67 17.41
C ALA A 216 -7.93 2.87 18.54
N ILE A 217 -9.22 2.52 18.42
CA ILE A 217 -9.92 1.79 19.48
C ILE A 217 -9.41 0.34 19.60
N PRO A 218 -9.48 -0.55 18.59
CA PRO A 218 -8.99 -1.92 18.75
C PRO A 218 -7.47 -2.00 18.88
N THR A 219 -6.73 -1.09 18.25
CA THR A 219 -5.27 -1.05 18.35
C THR A 219 -4.81 -0.74 19.77
N LEU A 220 -5.37 0.28 20.44
CA LEU A 220 -5.05 0.56 21.85
C LEU A 220 -5.51 -0.57 22.80
N PHE A 221 -6.66 -1.20 22.54
CA PHE A 221 -7.14 -2.36 23.32
C PHE A 221 -6.23 -3.59 23.17
N THR A 222 -5.56 -3.73 22.02
CA THR A 222 -4.60 -4.81 21.74
C THR A 222 -3.24 -4.54 22.39
N ILE A 223 -2.73 -3.30 22.30
CA ILE A 223 -1.47 -2.88 22.94
C ILE A 223 -1.55 -3.04 24.46
N TRP A 224 -2.64 -2.57 25.09
CA TRP A 224 -2.81 -2.61 26.54
C TRP A 224 -3.41 -3.92 27.07
N ASP A 225 -3.51 -4.96 26.24
CA ASP A 225 -3.88 -6.33 26.65
C ASP A 225 -5.28 -6.43 27.28
N VAL A 226 -6.20 -5.57 26.84
CA VAL A 226 -7.59 -5.55 27.30
C VAL A 226 -8.42 -6.60 26.57
N TYR A 227 -8.19 -6.75 25.26
CA TYR A 227 -8.81 -7.78 24.44
C TYR A 227 -7.99 -8.07 23.18
N ARG A 228 -7.16 -9.12 23.23
CA ARG A 228 -6.35 -9.58 22.08
C ARG A 228 -7.08 -10.73 21.36
N SER A 229 -7.55 -10.48 20.14
CA SER A 229 -8.26 -11.49 19.32
C SER A 229 -8.01 -11.28 17.84
N GLN A 230 -7.73 -12.37 17.11
CA GLN A 230 -7.40 -12.38 15.68
C GLN A 230 -8.43 -11.63 14.83
N TRP A 231 -9.72 -11.89 15.06
CA TRP A 231 -10.83 -11.24 14.33
C TRP A 231 -11.13 -9.81 14.80
N PHE A 232 -10.63 -9.40 15.97
CA PHE A 232 -10.72 -8.02 16.45
C PHE A 232 -9.66 -7.15 15.76
N TRP A 233 -8.43 -7.64 15.62
CA TRP A 233 -7.37 -6.99 14.85
C TRP A 233 -7.72 -6.93 13.35
N LEU A 234 -8.09 -8.07 12.74
CA LEU A 234 -8.50 -8.11 11.33
C LEU A 234 -9.80 -7.33 11.04
N GLY A 235 -10.62 -7.07 12.07
CA GLY A 235 -11.82 -6.24 11.96
C GLY A 235 -11.55 -4.76 11.69
N VAL A 236 -10.38 -4.24 12.10
CA VAL A 236 -9.98 -2.83 11.88
C VAL A 236 -9.93 -2.47 10.40
N PRO A 237 -9.08 -3.10 9.55
CA PRO A 237 -9.01 -2.74 8.13
C PRO A 237 -10.34 -2.98 7.44
N LEU A 238 -11.04 -4.09 7.74
CA LEU A 238 -12.35 -4.40 7.18
C LEU A 238 -13.37 -3.25 7.34
N VAL A 239 -13.39 -2.57 8.49
CA VAL A 239 -14.31 -1.45 8.74
C VAL A 239 -13.75 -0.11 8.23
N GLY A 240 -12.42 0.08 8.23
CA GLY A 240 -11.75 1.27 7.71
C GLY A 240 -11.74 1.41 6.18
N GLU A 241 -11.86 0.30 5.45
CA GLU A 241 -11.84 0.24 3.98
C GLU A 241 -13.00 1.00 3.32
N VAL A 242 -14.18 1.05 3.93
CA VAL A 242 -15.33 1.78 3.37
C VAL A 242 -15.10 3.31 3.39
N PRO A 243 -14.64 3.92 4.51
CA PRO A 243 -14.08 5.28 4.51
C PRO A 243 -12.91 5.50 3.54
N PHE A 244 -11.95 4.56 3.45
CA PHE A 244 -10.77 4.70 2.59
C PHE A 244 -11.17 4.77 1.10
N ALA A 245 -11.96 3.81 0.62
CA ALA A 245 -12.51 3.79 -0.74
C ALA A 245 -13.34 5.04 -1.08
N ALA A 246 -13.97 5.65 -0.07
CA ALA A 246 -14.73 6.89 -0.25
C ALA A 246 -13.83 8.10 -0.49
N ALA A 247 -12.71 8.21 0.23
CA ALA A 247 -11.73 9.26 0.04
C ALA A 247 -10.98 9.11 -1.30
N ASP A 248 -10.55 7.88 -1.62
CA ASP A 248 -9.87 7.54 -2.89
C ASP A 248 -10.73 7.88 -4.11
N TYR A 249 -11.99 7.42 -4.16
CA TYR A 249 -12.86 7.71 -5.31
C TYR A 249 -13.08 9.22 -5.53
N VAL A 250 -13.15 10.01 -4.45
CA VAL A 250 -13.22 11.48 -4.52
C VAL A 250 -11.90 12.10 -5.01
N ALA A 251 -10.74 11.57 -4.60
CA ALA A 251 -9.44 12.01 -5.10
C ALA A 251 -9.27 11.71 -6.60
N GLN A 252 -9.72 10.54 -7.07
CA GLN A 252 -9.69 10.19 -8.50
C GLN A 252 -10.64 11.09 -9.32
N LEU A 253 -11.85 11.39 -8.84
CA LEU A 253 -12.76 12.34 -9.50
C LEU A 253 -12.19 13.77 -9.58
N LEU A 254 -11.51 14.23 -8.53
CA LEU A 254 -10.79 15.51 -8.52
C LEU A 254 -9.71 15.54 -9.60
N ILE A 255 -8.87 14.51 -9.67
CA ILE A 255 -7.78 14.41 -10.66
C ILE A 255 -8.36 14.39 -12.08
N LEU A 256 -9.44 13.66 -12.32
CA LEU A 256 -10.15 13.61 -13.61
C LEU A 256 -10.64 15.01 -14.06
N GLU A 257 -11.33 15.74 -13.19
CA GLU A 257 -11.90 17.06 -13.52
C GLU A 257 -10.82 18.14 -13.65
N ILE A 258 -9.76 18.13 -12.81
CA ILE A 258 -8.59 19.00 -13.01
C ILE A 258 -7.93 18.69 -14.36
N GLY A 259 -7.83 17.40 -14.71
CA GLY A 259 -7.28 16.92 -15.97
C GLY A 259 -8.05 17.36 -17.21
N ASN A 260 -9.31 17.80 -17.11
CA ASN A 260 -10.15 18.27 -18.24
C ASN A 260 -9.75 19.69 -18.73
N GLN A 261 -8.57 20.21 -18.34
CA GLN A 261 -8.09 21.54 -18.70
C GLN A 261 -7.25 21.55 -20.00
N LYS A 262 -7.95 21.75 -21.12
CA LYS A 262 -7.44 21.87 -22.50
C LYS A 262 -5.98 22.33 -22.63
N GLY A 263 -5.14 21.43 -23.14
CA GLY A 263 -3.74 21.68 -23.48
C GLY A 263 -2.71 21.41 -22.37
N PHE A 264 -3.14 21.14 -21.14
CA PHE A 264 -2.25 20.68 -20.04
C PHE A 264 -2.74 19.38 -19.38
N GLU A 265 -3.72 18.74 -19.99
CA GLU A 265 -4.50 17.60 -19.51
C GLU A 265 -3.61 16.46 -19.00
N ALA A 266 -2.76 15.90 -19.87
CA ALA A 266 -1.81 14.84 -19.51
C ALA A 266 -0.76 15.26 -18.47
N THR A 267 -0.34 16.53 -18.44
CA THR A 267 0.65 17.03 -17.48
C THR A 267 0.07 17.14 -16.07
N LEU A 268 -1.19 17.60 -15.95
CA LEU A 268 -1.88 17.72 -14.67
C LEU A 268 -2.25 16.33 -14.10
N LEU A 269 -2.74 15.42 -14.96
CA LEU A 269 -2.99 14.03 -14.58
C LEU A 269 -1.71 13.33 -14.10
N GLY A 270 -0.63 13.41 -14.88
CA GLY A 270 0.66 12.82 -14.52
C GLY A 270 1.26 13.39 -13.24
N LEU A 271 1.06 14.69 -12.97
CA LEU A 271 1.48 15.32 -11.72
C LEU A 271 0.68 14.82 -10.51
N GLY A 272 -0.63 14.64 -10.65
CA GLY A 272 -1.48 14.05 -9.61
C GLY A 272 -0.97 12.67 -9.19
N VAL A 273 -0.85 11.74 -10.14
CA VAL A 273 -0.36 10.38 -9.88
C VAL A 273 1.09 10.38 -9.36
N THR A 274 1.98 11.21 -9.90
CA THR A 274 3.36 11.31 -9.39
C THR A 274 3.40 11.74 -7.91
N THR A 275 2.45 12.56 -7.46
CA THR A 275 2.37 13.02 -6.07
C THR A 275 1.97 11.90 -5.12
N GLU A 276 0.98 11.10 -5.49
CA GLU A 276 0.55 9.91 -4.75
C GLU A 276 1.68 8.87 -4.62
N SER A 277 2.30 8.52 -5.76
CA SER A 277 3.33 7.49 -5.84
C SER A 277 4.66 7.83 -5.18
N VAL A 278 5.00 9.12 -5.07
CA VAL A 278 6.22 9.59 -4.39
C VAL A 278 5.95 9.91 -2.92
N GLY A 279 4.77 10.43 -2.58
CA GLY A 279 4.33 10.62 -1.19
C GLY A 279 4.26 9.29 -0.43
N THR A 280 3.87 8.22 -1.10
CA THR A 280 3.78 6.85 -0.58
C THR A 280 5.05 6.35 0.13
N PRO A 281 6.19 6.11 -0.57
CA PRO A 281 7.39 5.61 0.09
C PRO A 281 8.08 6.66 0.97
N PHE A 282 7.87 7.96 0.67
CA PHE A 282 8.37 9.05 1.51
C PHE A 282 7.72 9.06 2.90
N ALA A 283 6.41 8.80 2.99
CA ALA A 283 5.71 8.61 4.26
C ALA A 283 6.25 7.38 5.02
N THR A 284 6.47 6.26 4.34
CA THR A 284 7.09 5.05 4.94
C THR A 284 8.50 5.34 5.48
N VAL A 285 9.30 6.12 4.76
CA VAL A 285 10.64 6.54 5.20
C VAL A 285 10.58 7.49 6.40
N ILE A 286 9.64 8.43 6.43
CA ILE A 286 9.42 9.29 7.61
C ILE A 286 8.99 8.44 8.81
N THR A 287 8.05 7.52 8.63
CA THR A 287 7.58 6.59 9.67
C THR A 287 8.75 5.81 10.25
N LYS A 288 9.54 5.11 9.41
CA LYS A 288 10.77 4.41 9.84
C LYS A 288 11.80 5.32 10.51
N SER A 289 11.94 6.57 10.06
CA SER A 289 12.85 7.55 10.65
C SER A 289 12.38 8.05 12.03
N VAL A 290 11.07 7.99 12.32
CA VAL A 290 10.50 8.26 13.64
C VAL A 290 10.61 7.02 14.52
N ASP A 291 10.19 5.86 14.00
CA ASP A 291 10.22 4.55 14.66
C ASP A 291 11.61 4.19 15.20
N GLY A 292 12.68 4.50 14.45
CA GLY A 292 14.08 4.31 14.87
C GLY A 292 14.56 5.15 16.07
N TYR A 293 13.66 5.88 16.74
CA TYR A 293 13.89 6.49 18.07
C TYR A 293 13.17 5.77 19.23
N PHE A 294 12.40 4.72 18.94
CA PHE A 294 11.58 3.98 19.91
C PHE A 294 11.97 2.50 19.92
N ASP A 295 11.95 1.88 21.10
CA ASP A 295 12.29 0.46 21.28
C ASP A 295 11.11 -0.44 20.86
N ILE A 296 10.84 -0.49 19.54
CA ILE A 296 9.69 -1.17 18.92
C ILE A 296 10.10 -2.25 17.89
N GLU A 297 11.31 -2.77 17.99
CA GLU A 297 11.69 -3.99 17.26
C GLU A 297 11.02 -5.24 17.88
N ARG A 298 10.88 -6.31 17.10
CA ARG A 298 10.23 -7.57 17.47
C ARG A 298 10.72 -8.11 18.83
N THR A 299 12.03 -8.09 19.01
CA THR A 299 12.79 -8.51 20.20
C THR A 299 12.43 -7.77 21.49
N PHE A 300 11.94 -6.54 21.41
CA PHE A 300 11.43 -5.79 22.56
C PHE A 300 9.97 -6.12 22.83
N ILE A 301 9.15 -6.27 21.78
CA ILE A 301 7.70 -6.42 21.94
C ILE A 301 7.32 -7.85 22.34
N GLU A 302 8.16 -8.84 22.03
CA GLU A 302 8.11 -10.20 22.61
C GLU A 302 8.23 -10.22 24.15
N GLN A 303 8.79 -9.17 24.77
CA GLN A 303 8.90 -9.03 26.23
C GLN A 303 7.57 -8.52 26.85
N ASP A 304 6.66 -7.97 26.03
CA ASP A 304 5.33 -7.43 26.37
C ASP A 304 5.30 -6.45 27.56
N ASP A 305 6.42 -5.80 27.80
CA ASP A 305 6.70 -5.04 29.02
C ASP A 305 6.00 -3.67 29.02
N HIS A 306 5.70 -3.12 30.21
CA HIS A 306 4.99 -1.82 30.31
C HIS A 306 5.74 -0.69 29.60
N HIS A 307 7.07 -0.74 29.59
CA HIS A 307 7.89 0.21 28.83
C HIS A 307 7.56 0.14 27.33
N VAL A 308 7.60 -1.06 26.74
CA VAL A 308 7.40 -1.28 25.30
C VAL A 308 5.96 -0.99 24.89
N ARG A 309 4.96 -1.41 25.69
CA ARG A 309 3.55 -1.01 25.51
C ARG A 309 3.37 0.51 25.48
N SER A 310 4.17 1.26 26.26
CA SER A 310 4.18 2.72 26.24
C SER A 310 4.85 3.29 24.98
N GLN A 311 6.01 2.77 24.57
CA GLN A 311 6.70 3.19 23.34
C GLN A 311 5.83 2.99 22.08
N VAL A 312 5.20 1.82 21.95
CA VAL A 312 4.25 1.52 20.86
C VAL A 312 3.03 2.45 20.91
N THR A 313 2.52 2.77 22.10
CA THR A 313 1.43 3.76 22.24
C THR A 313 1.86 5.14 21.71
N TYR A 314 3.11 5.58 21.96
CA TYR A 314 3.60 6.87 21.47
C TYR A 314 3.78 6.93 19.95
N THR A 315 4.29 5.88 19.30
CA THR A 315 4.43 5.89 17.83
C THR A 315 3.08 5.92 17.12
N TYR A 316 2.09 5.16 17.59
CA TYR A 316 0.72 5.24 17.08
C TYR A 316 0.07 6.62 17.31
N LEU A 317 0.26 7.25 18.49
CA LEU A 317 -0.23 8.61 18.73
C LEU A 317 0.41 9.65 17.81
N ILE A 318 1.70 9.50 17.48
CA ILE A 318 2.38 10.36 16.50
C ILE A 318 1.82 10.15 15.09
N ALA A 319 1.59 8.90 14.67
CA ALA A 319 0.98 8.58 13.38
C ALA A 319 -0.44 9.19 13.25
N TYR A 320 -1.29 9.03 14.27
CA TYR A 320 -2.62 9.65 14.29
C TYR A 320 -2.55 11.19 14.28
N ALA A 321 -1.56 11.80 14.93
CA ALA A 321 -1.37 13.25 14.89
C ALA A 321 -0.99 13.74 13.49
N PHE A 322 -0.15 13.02 12.74
CA PHE A 322 0.17 13.34 11.33
C PHE A 322 -1.03 13.15 10.41
N ASN A 323 -1.78 12.06 10.56
CA ASN A 323 -2.99 11.78 9.78
C ASN A 323 -4.06 12.86 10.00
N LEU A 324 -4.37 13.21 11.25
CA LEU A 324 -5.31 14.30 11.56
C LEU A 324 -4.78 15.69 11.15
N LEU A 325 -3.46 15.90 11.08
CA LEU A 325 -2.88 17.15 10.55
C LEU A 325 -3.06 17.26 9.02
N SER A 326 -3.14 16.14 8.29
CA SER A 326 -3.42 16.12 6.84
C SER A 326 -4.75 16.82 6.49
N ILE A 327 -5.73 16.80 7.41
CA ILE A 327 -7.02 17.48 7.28
C ILE A 327 -6.86 18.99 7.02
N ALA A 328 -5.76 19.62 7.48
CA ALA A 328 -5.46 21.02 7.19
C ALA A 328 -5.32 21.29 5.67
N ALA A 329 -4.82 20.32 4.88
CA ALA A 329 -4.72 20.44 3.43
C ALA A 329 -6.08 20.39 2.71
N VAL A 330 -7.11 19.77 3.34
CA VAL A 330 -8.48 19.68 2.80
C VAL A 330 -9.14 21.06 2.66
N PHE A 331 -8.64 22.08 3.36
CA PHE A 331 -9.10 23.46 3.18
C PHE A 331 -8.60 24.14 1.89
N TRP A 332 -7.57 23.60 1.23
CA TRP A 332 -7.10 24.04 -0.09
C TRP A 332 -7.81 23.34 -1.26
N LEU A 333 -8.35 22.14 -1.04
CA LEU A 333 -9.10 21.37 -2.03
C LEU A 333 -10.44 22.05 -2.40
N PRO A 334 -10.96 21.93 -3.64
CA PRO A 334 -12.28 22.44 -4.03
C PRO A 334 -13.40 21.75 -3.23
N LYS A 335 -14.59 22.38 -3.12
CA LYS A 335 -15.72 21.77 -2.41
C LYS A 335 -16.47 20.74 -3.25
N GLN A 336 -16.51 20.93 -4.58
CA GLN A 336 -17.32 20.16 -5.51
C GLN A 336 -16.77 20.35 -6.94
N LYS A 337 -17.19 19.52 -7.90
CA LYS A 337 -16.81 19.67 -9.33
C LYS A 337 -17.07 21.07 -9.90
N ASP A 338 -18.13 21.74 -9.44
CA ASP A 338 -18.55 23.03 -9.98
C ASP A 338 -17.56 24.16 -9.58
N ASP A 339 -16.97 24.08 -8.37
CA ASP A 339 -15.85 24.94 -7.94
C ASP A 339 -14.63 24.75 -8.87
N VAL A 340 -14.33 23.52 -9.28
CA VAL A 340 -13.19 23.20 -10.19
C VAL A 340 -13.40 23.86 -11.54
N HIS A 341 -14.60 23.73 -12.09
CA HIS A 341 -14.97 24.35 -13.37
C HIS A 341 -14.94 25.88 -13.28
N GLU A 342 -15.31 26.48 -12.15
CA GLU A 342 -15.15 27.93 -11.95
C GLU A 342 -13.66 28.33 -11.91
N MET A 343 -12.82 27.64 -11.15
CA MET A 343 -11.38 27.92 -11.09
C MET A 343 -10.69 27.75 -12.46
N GLN A 344 -11.11 26.77 -13.26
CA GLN A 344 -10.66 26.60 -14.65
C GLN A 344 -11.11 27.76 -15.55
N ARG A 345 -12.36 28.22 -15.44
CA ARG A 345 -12.87 29.41 -16.17
C ARG A 345 -12.12 30.68 -15.78
N GLN A 346 -11.77 30.84 -14.50
CA GLN A 346 -10.94 31.96 -14.01
C GLN A 346 -9.47 31.88 -14.48
N ASN A 347 -8.98 30.71 -14.93
CA ASN A 347 -7.63 30.48 -15.49
C ASN A 347 -6.49 31.05 -14.63
N ARG A 348 -6.64 31.00 -13.29
CA ARG A 348 -5.84 31.77 -12.33
C ARG A 348 -4.53 31.06 -11.97
N LYS A 349 -3.49 31.24 -12.79
CA LYS A 349 -2.19 30.55 -12.66
C LYS A 349 -1.32 31.14 -11.54
N SER A 350 -0.75 30.29 -10.67
CA SER A 350 0.27 30.68 -9.69
C SER A 350 1.59 29.96 -9.93
N LYS A 351 2.64 30.72 -10.30
CA LYS A 351 4.00 30.18 -10.48
C LYS A 351 4.62 29.71 -9.15
N PHE A 352 4.29 30.37 -8.05
CA PHE A 352 4.85 30.07 -6.72
C PHE A 352 4.46 28.65 -6.27
N TRP A 353 3.16 28.33 -6.25
CA TRP A 353 2.69 27.00 -5.86
C TRP A 353 3.16 25.88 -6.80
N GLY A 354 3.28 26.18 -8.10
CA GLY A 354 3.89 25.24 -9.06
C GLY A 354 5.35 24.91 -8.72
N ILE A 355 6.17 25.92 -8.41
CA ILE A 355 7.57 25.72 -7.99
C ILE A 355 7.64 24.94 -6.68
N VAL A 356 6.84 25.31 -5.66
CA VAL A 356 6.80 24.61 -4.36
C VAL A 356 6.46 23.12 -4.54
N THR A 357 5.46 22.80 -5.37
CA THR A 357 5.08 21.41 -5.67
C THR A 357 6.21 20.65 -6.38
N MET A 358 6.85 21.25 -7.39
CA MET A 358 7.99 20.63 -8.09
C MET A 358 9.18 20.37 -7.14
N SER A 359 9.56 21.36 -6.33
CA SER A 359 10.67 21.23 -5.39
C SER A 359 10.39 20.18 -4.30
N TYR A 360 9.16 20.11 -3.80
CA TYR A 360 8.74 19.07 -2.85
C TYR A 360 8.86 17.67 -3.46
N LEU A 361 8.33 17.45 -4.67
CA LEU A 361 8.38 16.14 -5.32
C LEU A 361 9.81 15.69 -5.67
N ILE A 362 10.66 16.61 -6.15
CA ILE A 362 12.07 16.32 -6.42
C ILE A 362 12.81 15.94 -5.13
N PHE A 363 12.59 16.68 -4.04
CA PHE A 363 13.17 16.35 -2.72
C PHE A 363 12.66 15.00 -2.21
N SER A 364 11.35 14.77 -2.24
CA SER A 364 10.69 13.56 -1.75
C SER A 364 11.14 12.31 -2.51
N LEU A 365 11.30 12.40 -3.84
CA LEU A 365 11.87 11.34 -4.68
C LEU A 365 13.35 11.09 -4.37
N ALA A 366 14.17 12.15 -4.28
CA ALA A 366 15.60 12.03 -3.98
C ALA A 366 15.85 11.43 -2.58
N TRP A 367 15.09 11.86 -1.58
CA TRP A 367 15.13 11.33 -0.21
C TRP A 367 14.72 9.86 -0.16
N THR A 368 13.65 9.50 -0.86
CA THR A 368 13.20 8.10 -1.00
C THR A 368 14.28 7.23 -1.64
N LEU A 369 14.88 7.67 -2.75
CA LEU A 369 15.93 6.91 -3.42
C LEU A 369 17.17 6.76 -2.52
N MET A 370 17.61 7.84 -1.87
CA MET A 370 18.74 7.84 -0.95
C MET A 370 18.54 6.85 0.20
N THR A 371 17.38 6.87 0.86
CA THR A 371 17.12 6.03 2.05
C THR A 371 16.93 4.56 1.70
N ASN A 372 16.28 4.24 0.57
CA ASN A 372 16.25 2.86 0.06
C ASN A 372 17.67 2.35 -0.29
N ILE A 373 18.53 3.19 -0.89
CA ILE A 373 19.92 2.83 -1.20
C ILE A 373 20.74 2.63 0.09
N LEU A 374 20.55 3.46 1.12
CA LEU A 374 21.23 3.29 2.42
C LEU A 374 20.80 1.99 3.13
N SER A 375 19.54 1.55 2.95
CA SER A 375 19.05 0.29 3.51
C SER A 375 19.58 -0.98 2.79
N LEU A 376 20.19 -0.82 1.61
CA LEU A 376 20.72 -1.92 0.78
C LEU A 376 22.19 -2.29 1.07
N PHE A 377 22.89 -1.52 1.90
CA PHE A 377 24.27 -1.82 2.30
C PHE A 377 24.37 -2.04 3.81
N ASP A 378 24.98 -3.15 4.22
CA ASP A 378 25.14 -3.53 5.63
C ASP A 378 25.73 -2.38 6.47
N SER A 379 26.77 -1.71 5.94
CA SER A 379 27.48 -0.57 6.55
C SER A 379 26.64 0.70 6.75
N THR A 380 25.44 0.81 6.17
CA THR A 380 24.55 1.99 6.31
C THR A 380 23.13 1.64 6.74
N SER A 381 22.77 0.35 6.74
CA SER A 381 21.47 -0.15 7.21
C SER A 381 21.14 0.24 8.65
N CYS A 382 22.16 0.30 9.52
CA CYS A 382 22.04 0.66 10.94
C CYS A 382 21.71 2.14 11.21
N LEU A 383 21.78 3.02 10.21
CA LEU A 383 21.51 4.46 10.38
C LEU A 383 20.00 4.72 10.59
N ARG A 384 19.65 5.60 11.52
CA ARG A 384 18.25 5.99 11.79
C ARG A 384 17.52 6.57 10.59
N ILE A 385 18.23 7.24 9.68
CA ILE A 385 17.69 7.75 8.41
C ILE A 385 17.29 6.64 7.41
N ALA A 386 17.82 5.42 7.58
CA ALA A 386 17.43 4.23 6.83
C ALA A 386 16.39 3.37 7.58
N GLY A 387 16.06 3.72 8.83
CA GLY A 387 15.17 2.97 9.72
C GLY A 387 15.86 1.99 10.68
N GLY A 388 17.18 2.05 10.83
CA GLY A 388 17.91 1.28 11.85
C GLY A 388 17.91 1.95 13.23
N THR A 389 18.18 1.19 14.29
CA THR A 389 18.19 1.68 15.70
C THR A 389 19.34 2.64 16.03
N GLY A 390 20.40 2.67 15.22
CA GLY A 390 21.48 3.65 15.30
C GLY A 390 22.89 3.04 15.35
N CYS A 391 23.71 3.50 14.41
CA CYS A 391 25.17 3.47 14.44
C CYS A 391 25.69 4.91 14.23
#